data_AF-T1FKY7-F1
#
_entry.id   AF-T1FKY7-F1
#
_cell.length_a   1.000
_cell.length_b   1.000
_cell.length_c   1.000
_cell.angle_alpha   90.00
_cell.angle_beta   90.00
_cell.angle_gamma   90.00
#
_symmetry.space_group_name_H-M   'P 1'
#
loop_
_entity.id
_entity.type
_entity.pdbx_description
1 polymer ?
#
loop_
_entity_poly.entity_id
_entity_poly.type
_entity_poly.pdbx_seq_one_letter_code
_entity_poly.pdbx_strand_id
1 'polypeptide(L)'
;MDPKTDKSSIHQQLIDHGLPEQVIEEIENFQKTGLFSDTDPDERACEALKELGATEALSVLSELKQSPNIEHVSNKSALLCSLIKAYRQKVKQGLDVGVAVKRPGPDEVKLKIFVGRIPRDMFEDVLVPLFEQCGTIWNLRLMIEPSTGYSRGFCFVTFSTKEGAQEAVKKYNGYEISPGKFLKANISVANVRLFVGNIPKNKSRDDILEEFKKHAGL
;
A
#
# COMPACT_ATOMS: atom_id res chain seq x y z
N MET A 1 36.71 -12.03 27.02
CA MET A 1 36.53 -10.65 27.48
C MET A 1 36.19 -9.85 26.25
N ASP A 2 34.89 -9.74 26.06
CA ASP A 2 34.23 -9.33 24.83
C ASP A 2 34.53 -7.86 24.51
N PRO A 3 34.74 -7.52 23.24
CA PRO A 3 35.04 -6.16 22.83
C PRO A 3 33.82 -5.28 23.11
N LYS A 4 34.02 -4.25 23.92
CA LYS A 4 33.05 -3.18 24.16
C LYS A 4 32.67 -2.57 22.80
N THR A 5 31.44 -2.81 22.37
CA THR A 5 30.84 -2.16 21.21
C THR A 5 30.81 -0.66 21.48
N ASP A 6 31.61 0.07 20.71
CA ASP A 6 31.66 1.52 20.64
C ASP A 6 30.24 2.03 20.36
N LYS A 7 29.55 2.55 21.39
CA LYS A 7 28.27 3.23 21.20
C LYS A 7 28.58 4.53 20.48
N SER A 8 28.29 4.59 19.17
CA SER A 8 28.46 5.78 18.34
C SER A 8 27.92 7.02 19.06
N SER A 9 28.66 8.14 19.00
CA SER A 9 28.27 9.45 19.57
C SER A 9 26.83 9.85 19.22
N ILE A 10 26.32 9.36 18.09
CA ILE A 10 24.98 9.62 17.56
C ILE A 10 23.91 8.84 18.32
N HIS A 11 24.18 7.60 18.73
CA HIS A 11 23.24 6.79 19.51
C HIS A 11 22.88 7.49 20.82
N GLN A 12 23.88 8.09 21.48
CA GLN A 12 23.66 8.87 22.69
C GLN A 12 22.89 10.18 22.42
N GLN A 13 23.13 10.83 21.27
CA GLN A 13 22.37 12.02 20.84
C GLN A 13 20.90 11.70 20.52
N LEU A 14 20.62 10.57 19.88
CA LEU A 14 19.26 10.13 19.56
C LEU A 14 18.48 9.75 20.83
N ILE A 15 19.16 9.17 21.82
CA ILE A 15 18.59 8.93 23.16
C ILE A 15 18.29 10.27 23.86
N ASP A 16 19.23 11.21 23.84
CA ASP A 16 19.08 12.51 24.51
C ASP A 16 17.93 13.35 23.92
N HIS A 17 17.72 13.24 22.60
CA HIS A 17 16.55 13.80 21.92
C HIS A 17 15.21 13.12 22.27
N GLY A 18 15.25 11.98 22.95
CA GLY A 18 14.08 11.27 23.45
C GLY A 18 13.36 10.48 22.35
N LEU A 19 14.09 9.98 21.36
CA LEU A 19 13.54 9.03 20.40
C LEU A 19 13.36 7.64 21.06
N PRO A 20 12.32 6.88 20.66
CA PRO A 20 12.11 5.53 21.16
C PRO A 20 13.19 4.57 20.64
N GLU A 21 13.62 3.63 21.48
CA GLU A 21 14.75 2.72 21.23
C GLU A 21 14.66 1.99 19.88
N GLN A 22 13.46 1.54 19.50
CA GLN A 22 13.21 0.86 18.21
C GLN A 22 13.54 1.75 16.98
N VAL A 23 13.27 3.05 17.07
CA VAL A 23 13.56 4.01 15.99
C VAL A 23 15.06 4.28 15.91
N ILE A 24 15.74 4.29 17.07
CA ILE A 24 17.19 4.47 17.16
C ILE A 24 17.90 3.29 16.49
N GLU A 25 17.51 2.05 16.81
CA GLU A 25 18.08 0.84 16.19
C GLU A 25 17.92 0.83 14.66
N GLU A 26 16.77 1.28 14.15
CA GLU A 26 16.54 1.32 12.71
C GLU A 26 17.36 2.44 12.02
N ILE A 27 17.55 3.59 12.67
CA ILE A 27 18.47 4.65 12.19
C ILE A 27 19.91 4.13 12.14
N GLU A 28 20.37 3.39 13.15
CA GLU A 28 21.69 2.77 13.13
C GLU A 28 21.82 1.72 12.02
N ASN A 29 20.77 0.97 11.75
CA ASN A 29 20.73 0.02 10.63
C ASN A 29 20.89 0.75 9.28
N PHE A 30 20.29 1.93 9.14
CA PHE A 30 20.50 2.79 7.97
C PHE A 30 21.93 3.33 7.86
N GLN A 31 22.60 3.64 8.96
CA GLN A 31 24.02 4.00 8.93
C GLN A 31 24.90 2.81 8.52
N LYS A 32 24.63 1.60 9.05
CA LYS A 32 25.35 0.36 8.67
C LYS A 32 25.18 -0.01 7.19
N THR A 33 24.03 0.30 6.60
CA THR A 33 23.75 0.09 5.17
C THR A 33 24.33 1.21 4.28
N GLY A 34 24.97 2.23 4.87
CA GLY A 34 25.47 3.40 4.15
C GLY A 34 24.36 4.34 3.67
N LEU A 35 23.12 4.12 4.13
CA LEU A 35 21.99 4.96 3.80
C LEU A 35 22.04 6.28 4.56
N PHE A 36 22.45 6.34 5.81
CA PHE A 36 22.70 7.61 6.52
C PHE A 36 24.18 7.83 6.79
N SER A 37 24.62 9.09 6.84
CA SER A 37 25.96 9.45 7.31
C SER A 37 25.99 9.58 8.83
N ASP A 38 27.19 9.71 9.41
CA ASP A 38 27.37 10.01 10.84
C ASP A 38 26.79 11.38 11.27
N THR A 39 26.37 12.21 10.31
CA THR A 39 25.72 13.51 10.57
C THR A 39 24.22 13.49 10.32
N ASP A 40 23.67 12.41 9.75
CA ASP A 40 22.24 12.24 9.53
C ASP A 40 21.65 11.24 10.56
N PRO A 41 20.42 11.44 11.04
CA PRO A 41 19.50 12.54 10.75
C PRO A 41 19.83 13.85 11.50
N ASP A 42 19.62 15.00 10.84
CA ASP A 42 19.74 16.34 11.45
C ASP A 42 18.77 16.53 12.63
N GLU A 43 19.08 17.45 13.55
CA GLU A 43 18.26 17.81 14.73
C GLU A 43 16.76 18.01 14.38
N ARG A 44 16.47 18.72 13.29
CA ARG A 44 15.10 18.95 12.81
C ARG A 44 14.36 17.67 12.44
N ALA A 45 15.07 16.69 11.88
CA ALA A 45 14.49 15.41 11.51
C ALA A 45 14.26 14.55 12.77
N CYS A 46 15.16 14.61 13.75
CA CYS A 46 15.00 13.99 15.06
C CYS A 46 13.78 14.52 15.80
N GLU A 47 13.60 15.84 15.87
CA GLU A 47 12.40 16.46 16.46
C GLU A 47 11.12 16.02 15.74
N ALA A 48 11.17 15.96 14.40
CA ALA A 48 10.01 15.58 13.60
C ALA A 48 9.61 14.10 13.78
N LEU A 49 10.57 13.21 13.98
CA LEU A 49 10.35 11.79 14.32
C LEU A 49 9.81 11.63 15.75
N LYS A 50 10.30 12.42 16.71
CA LYS A 50 9.81 12.41 18.09
C LYS A 50 8.33 12.76 18.18
N GLU A 51 7.90 13.80 17.45
CA GLU A 51 6.50 14.23 17.41
C GLU A 51 5.56 13.21 16.74
N LEU A 52 6.08 12.31 15.89
CA LEU A 52 5.31 11.25 15.24
C LEU A 52 5.07 10.03 16.15
N GLY A 53 5.81 9.86 17.25
CA GLY A 53 5.71 8.65 18.06
C GLY A 53 6.32 7.39 17.39
N ALA A 54 6.50 6.32 18.17
CA ALA A 54 7.34 5.19 17.78
C ALA A 54 6.87 4.45 16.52
N THR A 55 5.59 4.08 16.46
CA THR A 55 5.01 3.27 15.38
C THR A 55 4.99 4.00 14.04
N GLU A 56 4.73 5.30 14.08
CA GLU A 56 4.62 6.16 12.90
C GLU A 56 6.02 6.46 12.34
N ALA A 57 6.98 6.74 13.22
CA ALA A 57 8.39 6.91 12.86
C ALA A 57 8.95 5.66 12.16
N LEU A 58 8.69 4.46 12.69
CA LEU A 58 9.10 3.20 12.05
C LEU A 58 8.45 2.99 10.68
N SER A 59 7.22 3.47 10.48
CA SER A 59 6.52 3.39 9.20
C SER A 59 7.18 4.28 8.15
N VAL A 60 7.55 5.51 8.51
CA VAL A 60 8.27 6.45 7.65
C VAL A 60 9.65 5.89 7.27
N LEU A 61 10.37 5.34 8.25
CA LEU A 61 11.67 4.70 8.04
C LEU A 61 11.55 3.46 7.13
N SER A 62 10.50 2.66 7.25
CA SER A 62 10.25 1.54 6.35
C SER A 62 9.96 1.98 4.92
N GLU A 63 9.22 3.08 4.72
CA GLU A 63 8.96 3.68 3.40
C GLU A 63 10.25 4.22 2.77
N LEU A 64 11.14 4.79 3.61
CA LEU A 64 12.48 5.19 3.18
C LEU A 64 13.25 3.97 2.64
N LYS A 65 13.24 2.81 3.30
CA LYS A 65 13.95 1.59 2.85
C LYS A 65 13.41 1.00 1.54
N GLN A 66 12.11 1.12 1.29
CA GLN A 66 11.44 0.56 0.11
C GLN A 66 11.48 1.48 -1.11
N SER A 67 11.96 2.71 -0.94
CA SER A 67 12.00 3.70 -2.02
C SER A 67 13.02 3.28 -3.10
N PRO A 68 12.60 3.08 -4.37
CA PRO A 68 13.45 2.48 -5.41
C PRO A 68 14.56 3.38 -5.96
N ASN A 69 14.71 4.62 -5.46
CA ASN A 69 15.64 5.63 -6.00
C ASN A 69 16.57 6.27 -4.95
N ILE A 70 16.77 5.65 -3.77
CA ILE A 70 17.48 6.30 -2.66
C ILE A 70 18.97 6.57 -2.96
N GLU A 71 19.59 5.74 -3.82
CA GLU A 71 21.03 5.83 -4.12
C GLU A 71 21.45 7.14 -4.80
N HIS A 72 20.55 7.85 -5.47
CA HIS A 72 20.85 9.09 -6.21
C HIS A 72 20.54 10.38 -5.44
N VAL A 73 20.07 10.28 -4.19
CA VAL A 73 19.65 11.44 -3.41
C VAL A 73 20.83 12.03 -2.63
N SER A 74 21.21 13.27 -2.96
CA SER A 74 22.36 13.97 -2.39
C SER A 74 22.15 14.41 -0.92
N ASN A 75 20.91 14.62 -0.50
CA ASN A 75 20.58 15.05 0.86
C ASN A 75 19.49 14.14 1.44
N LYS A 76 19.93 13.19 2.27
CA LYS A 76 19.12 12.10 2.78
C LYS A 76 18.28 12.52 3.99
N SER A 77 18.76 13.48 4.79
CA SER A 77 17.97 14.17 5.82
C SER A 77 16.78 14.94 5.24
N ALA A 78 16.95 15.61 4.10
CA ALA A 78 15.85 16.31 3.41
C ALA A 78 14.78 15.34 2.88
N LEU A 79 15.19 14.16 2.40
CA LEU A 79 14.27 13.10 1.98
C LEU A 79 13.44 12.58 3.16
N LEU A 80 14.11 12.27 4.28
CA LEU A 80 13.44 11.85 5.52
C LEU A 80 12.42 12.90 5.99
N CYS A 81 12.81 14.18 6.04
CA CYS A 81 11.90 15.29 6.39
C CYS A 81 10.70 15.38 5.44
N SER A 82 10.91 15.13 4.14
CA SER A 82 9.84 15.16 3.14
C SER A 82 8.85 14.00 3.35
N LEU A 83 9.35 12.81 3.66
CA LEU A 83 8.51 11.65 4.00
C LEU A 83 7.73 11.88 5.30
N ILE A 84 8.36 12.45 6.33
CA ILE A 84 7.70 12.83 7.58
C ILE A 84 6.57 13.84 7.32
N LYS A 85 6.81 14.87 6.50
CA LYS A 85 5.77 15.85 6.12
C LYS A 85 4.62 15.20 5.35
N ALA A 86 4.93 14.36 4.37
CA ALA A 86 3.92 13.62 3.60
C ALA A 86 3.10 12.70 4.50
N TYR A 87 3.73 12.03 5.47
CA TYR A 87 3.07 11.20 6.46
C TYR A 87 2.10 12.02 7.32
N ARG A 88 2.55 13.13 7.93
CA ARG A 88 1.66 14.02 8.72
C ARG A 88 0.49 14.57 7.92
N GLN A 89 0.72 14.88 6.64
CA GLN A 89 -0.35 15.37 5.76
C GLN A 89 -1.40 14.29 5.50
N LYS A 90 -0.98 13.05 5.26
CA LYS A 90 -1.88 11.90 5.10
C LYS A 90 -2.66 11.61 6.41
N VAL A 91 -2.01 11.68 7.60
CA VAL A 91 -2.68 11.56 8.92
C VAL A 91 -3.78 12.61 9.07
N LYS A 92 -3.45 13.89 8.81
CA LYS A 92 -4.40 15.02 8.95
C LYS A 92 -5.60 14.92 8.03
N GLN A 93 -5.46 14.23 6.89
CA GLN A 93 -6.55 14.00 5.95
C GLN A 93 -7.40 12.77 6.30
N GLY A 94 -7.11 12.06 7.40
CA GLY A 94 -7.82 10.84 7.78
C GLY A 94 -7.52 9.64 6.87
N LEU A 95 -6.50 9.76 5.99
CA LEU A 95 -5.99 8.63 5.22
C LEU A 95 -5.09 7.79 6.12
N ASP A 96 -5.37 6.49 6.18
CA ASP A 96 -4.63 5.52 6.99
C ASP A 96 -3.15 5.48 6.57
N VAL A 97 -2.30 6.15 7.34
CA VAL A 97 -0.86 6.24 7.14
C VAL A 97 -0.14 5.03 7.71
N GLY A 98 -0.35 3.90 7.07
CA GLY A 98 0.29 2.66 7.48
C GLY A 98 0.75 1.88 6.26
N VAL A 99 1.93 2.24 5.77
CA VAL A 99 2.85 1.46 4.92
C VAL A 99 2.25 0.93 3.62
N ALA A 100 3.08 0.82 2.57
CA ALA A 100 2.87 -0.20 1.53
C ALA A 100 3.00 -1.65 2.10
N VAL A 101 2.54 -1.89 3.33
CA VAL A 101 2.23 -3.22 3.82
C VAL A 101 0.98 -3.59 3.06
N LYS A 102 1.11 -4.52 2.13
CA LYS A 102 0.00 -5.43 1.82
C LYS A 102 -0.44 -6.05 3.14
N ARG A 103 -1.27 -5.35 3.91
CA ARG A 103 -1.92 -5.95 5.06
C ARG A 103 -2.77 -7.07 4.47
N PRO A 104 -2.69 -8.32 4.96
CA PRO A 104 -3.61 -9.36 4.53
C PRO A 104 -5.01 -8.82 4.85
N GLY A 105 -5.70 -8.39 3.80
CA GLY A 105 -7.00 -7.78 3.94
C GLY A 105 -8.00 -8.83 4.44
N PRO A 106 -9.01 -8.42 5.23
CA PRO A 106 -10.15 -9.29 5.50
C PRO A 106 -10.68 -9.87 4.18
N ASP A 107 -10.97 -11.18 4.13
CA ASP A 107 -11.43 -11.95 2.95
C ASP A 107 -11.47 -11.12 1.65
N GLU A 108 -10.29 -10.87 1.07
CA GLU A 108 -10.06 -9.81 0.06
C GLU A 108 -10.98 -9.99 -1.17
N VAL A 109 -11.50 -11.20 -1.37
CA VAL A 109 -12.41 -11.57 -2.45
C VAL A 109 -13.81 -10.97 -2.29
N LYS A 110 -14.33 -10.84 -1.06
CA LYS A 110 -15.72 -10.38 -0.83
C LYS A 110 -15.85 -8.87 -0.68
N LEU A 111 -14.74 -8.18 -0.41
CA LEU A 111 -14.70 -6.76 -0.09
C LEU A 111 -14.11 -5.91 -1.22
N LYS A 112 -13.58 -6.56 -2.25
CA LYS A 112 -12.99 -5.91 -3.41
C LYS A 112 -14.00 -5.76 -4.52
N ILE A 113 -13.98 -4.60 -5.16
CA ILE A 113 -14.77 -4.27 -6.34
C ILE A 113 -13.84 -3.94 -7.50
N PHE A 114 -14.29 -4.29 -8.69
CA PHE A 114 -13.71 -3.86 -9.95
C PHE A 114 -14.50 -2.65 -10.45
N VAL A 115 -13.80 -1.57 -10.81
CA VAL A 115 -14.38 -0.38 -11.42
C VAL A 115 -13.71 -0.18 -12.76
N GLY A 116 -14.47 -0.27 -13.85
CA GLY A 116 -14.00 -0.08 -15.21
C GLY A 116 -14.67 1.10 -15.90
N ARG A 117 -14.23 1.35 -17.14
CA ARG A 117 -14.67 2.50 -17.98
C ARG A 117 -14.37 3.86 -17.34
N ILE A 118 -13.29 3.90 -16.56
CA ILE A 118 -12.80 5.14 -15.98
C ILE A 118 -12.17 5.98 -17.11
N PRO A 119 -12.46 7.29 -17.20
CA PRO A 119 -11.77 8.19 -18.11
C PRO A 119 -10.24 8.15 -17.91
N ARG A 120 -9.46 8.27 -19.00
CA ARG A 120 -7.98 8.26 -18.91
C ARG A 120 -7.42 9.44 -18.13
N ASP A 121 -8.17 10.53 -18.10
CA ASP A 121 -7.85 11.79 -17.43
C ASP A 121 -8.27 11.80 -15.95
N MET A 122 -8.78 10.68 -15.44
CA MET A 122 -9.25 10.55 -14.06
C MET A 122 -8.31 9.69 -13.22
N PHE A 123 -8.00 10.20 -12.03
CA PHE A 123 -7.07 9.59 -11.08
C PHE A 123 -7.71 9.44 -9.69
N GLU A 124 -6.89 9.00 -8.74
CA GLU A 124 -7.29 8.63 -7.38
C GLU A 124 -7.88 9.81 -6.59
N ASP A 125 -7.47 11.03 -6.89
CA ASP A 125 -7.97 12.28 -6.30
C ASP A 125 -9.49 12.47 -6.50
N VAL A 126 -10.04 11.97 -7.61
CA VAL A 126 -11.48 12.01 -7.88
C VAL A 126 -12.17 10.72 -7.44
N LEU A 127 -11.50 9.56 -7.62
CA LEU A 127 -12.09 8.26 -7.34
C LEU A 127 -12.24 7.99 -5.84
N VAL A 128 -11.24 8.33 -5.03
CA VAL A 128 -11.26 8.14 -3.56
C VAL A 128 -12.48 8.81 -2.92
N PRO A 129 -12.68 10.14 -3.03
CA PRO A 129 -13.81 10.79 -2.38
C PRO A 129 -15.17 10.33 -2.93
N LEU A 130 -15.22 9.85 -4.18
CA LEU A 130 -16.43 9.26 -4.75
C LEU A 130 -16.78 7.94 -4.03
N PHE A 131 -15.82 7.03 -3.90
CA PHE A 131 -16.06 5.71 -3.29
C PHE A 131 -16.17 5.77 -1.76
N GLU A 132 -15.56 6.76 -1.10
CA GLU A 132 -15.70 6.97 0.35
C GLU A 132 -17.16 7.23 0.77
N GLN A 133 -18.01 7.75 -0.12
CA GLN A 133 -19.43 7.93 0.16
C GLN A 133 -20.19 6.61 0.40
N CYS A 134 -19.62 5.48 0.00
CA CYS A 134 -20.22 4.15 0.18
C CYS A 134 -19.64 3.39 1.38
N GLY A 135 -18.48 3.81 1.90
CA GLY A 135 -17.85 3.17 3.05
C GLY A 135 -16.34 3.43 3.11
N THR A 136 -15.72 2.98 4.20
CA THR A 136 -14.28 3.12 4.41
C THR A 136 -13.50 2.30 3.40
N ILE A 137 -12.67 2.99 2.61
CA ILE A 137 -11.77 2.35 1.65
C ILE A 137 -10.55 1.81 2.40
N TRP A 138 -10.30 0.52 2.26
CA TRP A 138 -9.10 -0.14 2.78
C TRP A 138 -7.92 0.05 1.83
N ASN A 139 -8.16 -0.11 0.52
CA ASN A 139 -7.14 0.05 -0.50
C ASN A 139 -7.78 0.43 -1.83
N LEU A 140 -7.20 1.39 -2.53
CA LEU A 140 -7.54 1.68 -3.92
C LEU A 140 -6.30 1.46 -4.77
N ARG A 141 -6.48 0.77 -5.89
CA ARG A 141 -5.41 0.49 -6.86
C ARG A 141 -5.86 0.87 -8.25
N LEU A 142 -5.46 2.05 -8.70
CA LEU A 142 -5.62 2.48 -10.09
C LEU A 142 -4.56 1.80 -10.97
N MET A 143 -4.98 1.17 -12.07
CA MET A 143 -4.04 0.53 -12.98
C MET A 143 -3.59 1.56 -14.01
N ILE A 144 -2.32 1.93 -13.96
CA ILE A 144 -1.69 2.90 -14.86
C ILE A 144 -0.86 2.15 -15.89
N GLU A 145 -0.82 2.66 -17.12
CA GLU A 145 0.07 2.18 -18.16
C GLU A 145 1.46 2.77 -17.98
N PRO A 146 2.51 1.96 -17.73
CA PRO A 146 3.84 2.47 -17.40
C PRO A 146 4.50 3.23 -18.55
N SER A 147 4.10 2.94 -19.80
CA SER A 147 4.66 3.58 -21.00
C SER A 147 4.14 4.99 -21.23
N THR A 148 2.89 5.27 -20.83
CA THR A 148 2.21 6.53 -21.15
C THR A 148 1.83 7.35 -19.93
N GLY A 149 1.84 6.75 -18.73
CA GLY A 149 1.44 7.39 -17.47
C GLY A 149 -0.08 7.55 -17.33
N TYR A 150 -0.87 7.18 -18.33
CA TYR A 150 -2.33 7.29 -18.28
C TYR A 150 -2.97 6.09 -17.59
N SER A 151 -4.18 6.29 -17.04
CA SER A 151 -4.94 5.19 -16.49
C SER A 151 -5.36 4.21 -17.59
N ARG A 152 -5.28 2.91 -17.29
CA ARG A 152 -5.77 1.82 -18.15
C ARG A 152 -7.29 1.77 -18.22
N GLY A 153 -7.97 2.75 -17.62
CA GLY A 153 -9.43 2.88 -17.59
C GLY A 153 -10.12 1.95 -16.59
N PHE A 154 -9.39 1.41 -15.62
CA PHE A 154 -9.96 0.62 -14.53
C PHE A 154 -9.13 0.69 -13.24
N CYS A 155 -9.80 0.49 -12.12
CA CYS A 155 -9.19 0.37 -10.80
C CYS A 155 -9.84 -0.78 -10.01
N PHE A 156 -9.17 -1.17 -8.94
CA PHE A 156 -9.74 -2.01 -7.90
C PHE A 156 -9.88 -1.21 -6.62
N VAL A 157 -11.02 -1.35 -5.96
CA VAL A 157 -11.27 -0.73 -4.66
C VAL A 157 -11.60 -1.83 -3.68
N THR A 158 -10.87 -1.91 -2.59
CA THR A 158 -11.13 -2.82 -1.47
C THR A 158 -11.72 -1.99 -0.34
N PHE A 159 -12.88 -2.38 0.14
CA PHE A 159 -13.53 -1.77 1.30
C PHE A 159 -13.17 -2.51 2.58
N SER A 160 -13.33 -1.84 3.72
CA SER A 160 -13.20 -2.48 5.03
C SER A 160 -14.42 -3.35 5.38
N THR A 161 -15.58 -3.08 4.78
CA THR A 161 -16.86 -3.78 5.04
C THR A 161 -17.49 -4.30 3.76
N LYS A 162 -18.25 -5.41 3.89
CA LYS A 162 -18.93 -6.03 2.75
C LYS A 162 -20.08 -5.15 2.26
N GLU A 163 -20.77 -4.50 3.19
CA GLU A 163 -21.83 -3.54 2.89
C GLU A 163 -21.30 -2.42 2.02
N GLY A 164 -20.13 -1.85 2.33
CA GLY A 164 -19.54 -0.77 1.53
C GLY A 164 -19.22 -1.20 0.10
N ALA A 165 -18.70 -2.41 -0.09
CA ALA A 165 -18.46 -2.98 -1.41
C ALA A 165 -19.77 -3.19 -2.22
N GLN A 166 -20.82 -3.70 -1.59
CA GLN A 166 -22.12 -3.92 -2.24
C GLN A 166 -22.82 -2.60 -2.59
N GLU A 167 -22.80 -1.63 -1.69
CA GLU A 167 -23.35 -0.30 -1.89
C GLU A 167 -22.63 0.41 -3.04
N ALA A 168 -21.29 0.36 -3.07
CA ALA A 168 -20.50 0.96 -4.14
C ALA A 168 -20.83 0.37 -5.51
N VAL A 169 -21.01 -0.96 -5.61
CA VAL A 169 -21.43 -1.59 -6.87
C VAL A 169 -22.84 -1.15 -7.25
N LYS A 170 -23.78 -1.14 -6.32
CA LYS A 170 -25.17 -0.74 -6.59
C LYS A 170 -25.28 0.72 -7.05
N LYS A 171 -24.50 1.61 -6.43
CA LYS A 171 -24.55 3.06 -6.67
C LYS A 171 -23.75 3.47 -7.90
N TYR A 172 -22.57 2.87 -8.11
CA TYR A 172 -21.63 3.31 -9.14
C TYR A 172 -21.61 2.45 -10.41
N ASN A 173 -22.35 1.34 -10.45
CA ASN A 173 -22.54 0.61 -11.70
C ASN A 173 -23.52 1.36 -12.60
N GLY A 174 -23.03 1.89 -13.73
CA GLY A 174 -23.80 2.74 -14.63
C GLY A 174 -23.82 4.23 -14.22
N TYR A 175 -23.01 4.62 -13.24
CA TYR A 175 -22.92 6.03 -12.83
C TYR A 175 -22.18 6.86 -13.87
N GLU A 176 -22.80 7.96 -14.29
CA GLU A 176 -22.20 8.92 -15.20
C GLU A 176 -21.20 9.81 -14.46
N ILE A 177 -19.91 9.59 -14.71
CA ILE A 177 -18.86 10.37 -14.04
C ILE A 177 -18.40 11.59 -14.84
N SER A 178 -18.66 11.56 -16.13
CA SER A 178 -18.35 12.62 -17.07
C SER A 178 -19.34 12.52 -18.23
N PRO A 179 -19.64 13.59 -18.96
CA PRO A 179 -20.65 13.58 -20.02
C PRO A 179 -20.44 12.43 -21.00
N GLY A 180 -21.38 11.48 -21.04
CA GLY A 180 -21.34 10.29 -21.88
C GLY A 180 -20.38 9.18 -21.43
N LYS A 181 -19.77 9.28 -20.25
CA LYS A 181 -18.87 8.27 -19.68
C LYS A 181 -19.48 7.66 -18.42
N PHE A 182 -19.88 6.39 -18.55
CA PHE A 182 -20.52 5.62 -17.47
C PHE A 182 -19.54 4.60 -16.88
N LEU A 183 -19.38 4.66 -15.56
CA LEU A 183 -18.60 3.69 -14.82
C LEU A 183 -19.24 2.31 -14.83
N LYS A 184 -18.40 1.28 -14.72
CA LYS A 184 -18.84 -0.11 -14.54
C LYS A 184 -18.26 -0.67 -13.26
N ALA A 185 -19.06 -0.73 -12.20
CA ALA A 185 -18.66 -1.32 -10.93
C ALA A 185 -19.21 -2.76 -10.81
N ASN A 186 -18.38 -3.72 -10.38
CA ASN A 186 -18.79 -5.10 -10.11
C ASN A 186 -18.04 -5.63 -8.89
N ILE A 187 -18.64 -6.57 -8.15
CA ILE A 187 -17.89 -7.30 -7.12
C ILE A 187 -16.73 -8.03 -7.81
N SER A 188 -15.53 -7.87 -7.27
CA SER A 188 -14.34 -8.50 -7.82
C SER A 188 -14.40 -9.99 -7.55
N VAL A 189 -14.72 -10.78 -8.57
CA VAL A 189 -14.61 -12.23 -8.48
C VAL A 189 -13.13 -12.58 -8.52
N ALA A 190 -12.63 -13.31 -7.52
CA ALA A 190 -11.32 -13.93 -7.62
C ALA A 190 -11.37 -14.92 -8.80
N ASN A 191 -10.82 -14.52 -9.94
CA ASN A 191 -10.59 -15.43 -11.06
C ASN A 191 -9.43 -16.35 -10.66
N VAL A 192 -9.72 -17.33 -9.81
CA VAL A 192 -8.82 -18.46 -9.52
C VAL A 192 -8.97 -19.45 -10.68
N ARG A 193 -8.53 -19.05 -11.88
CA ARG A 193 -8.43 -19.99 -13.00
C ARG A 193 -7.24 -20.90 -12.71
N LEU A 194 -7.55 -22.09 -12.18
CA LEU A 194 -6.57 -23.16 -12.06
C LEU A 194 -6.39 -23.80 -13.45
N PHE A 195 -5.18 -23.71 -13.97
CA PHE A 195 -4.78 -24.48 -15.14
C PHE A 195 -4.40 -25.88 -14.68
N VAL A 196 -5.20 -26.86 -15.07
CA VAL A 196 -4.96 -28.28 -14.76
C VAL A 196 -4.25 -28.89 -15.97
N GLY A 197 -2.93 -29.04 -15.86
CA GLY A 197 -2.10 -29.73 -16.85
C GLY A 197 -2.15 -31.25 -16.71
N ASN A 198 -1.54 -31.98 -17.65
CA ASN A 198 -1.39 -33.44 -17.60
C ASN A 198 -2.70 -34.25 -17.58
N ILE A 199 -3.80 -33.68 -18.09
CA ILE A 199 -5.07 -34.42 -18.23
C ILE A 199 -4.88 -35.54 -19.26
N PRO A 200 -5.13 -36.81 -18.90
CA PRO A 200 -5.01 -37.92 -19.85
C PRO A 200 -6.01 -37.75 -21.00
N LYS A 201 -5.55 -37.89 -22.25
CA LYS A 201 -6.35 -37.71 -23.48
C LYS A 201 -7.58 -38.61 -23.58
N ASN A 202 -7.62 -39.67 -22.76
CA ASN A 202 -8.72 -40.63 -22.72
C ASN A 202 -9.87 -40.22 -21.80
N LYS A 203 -9.71 -39.17 -20.96
CA LYS A 203 -10.79 -38.68 -20.10
C LYS A 203 -11.59 -37.59 -20.80
N SER A 204 -12.91 -37.72 -20.77
CA SER A 204 -13.81 -36.71 -21.30
C SER A 204 -13.98 -35.54 -20.34
N ARG A 205 -14.58 -34.45 -20.83
CA ARG A 205 -14.92 -33.28 -19.99
C ARG A 205 -15.77 -33.69 -18.78
N ASP A 206 -16.69 -34.64 -18.96
CA ASP A 206 -17.63 -35.06 -17.93
C ASP A 206 -16.92 -35.84 -16.81
N ASP A 207 -16.03 -36.77 -17.17
CA ASP A 207 -15.20 -37.52 -16.22
C ASP A 207 -14.31 -36.60 -15.38
N ILE A 208 -13.74 -35.56 -16.01
CA ILE A 208 -12.93 -34.57 -15.31
C ILE A 208 -13.82 -33.80 -14.32
N LEU A 209 -14.99 -33.34 -14.75
CA LEU A 209 -15.93 -32.62 -13.89
C LEU A 209 -16.38 -33.45 -12.69
N GLU A 210 -16.66 -34.73 -12.88
CA GLU A 210 -17.05 -35.63 -11.80
C GLU A 210 -15.91 -35.83 -10.78
N GLU A 211 -14.68 -36.02 -11.25
CA GLU A 211 -13.51 -36.18 -10.37
C GLU A 211 -13.21 -34.90 -9.58
N PHE A 212 -13.37 -33.73 -10.21
CA PHE A 212 -13.26 -32.46 -9.53
C PHE A 212 -14.36 -32.26 -8.49
N LYS A 213 -15.61 -32.67 -8.76
CA LYS A 213 -16.70 -32.61 -7.77
C LYS A 213 -16.41 -33.48 -6.54
N LYS A 214 -15.89 -34.70 -6.71
CA LYS A 214 -15.53 -35.60 -5.60
C LYS A 214 -14.52 -34.99 -4.62
N HIS A 215 -13.61 -34.15 -5.11
CA HIS A 215 -12.52 -33.59 -4.29
C HIS A 215 -12.71 -32.12 -3.91
N ALA A 216 -13.49 -31.35 -4.68
CA ALA A 216 -13.69 -29.92 -4.47
C ALA A 216 -14.94 -29.59 -3.64
N GLY A 217 -15.78 -30.57 -3.27
CA GLY A 217 -16.98 -30.33 -2.46
C GLY A 217 -18.00 -29.40 -3.13
N LEU A 218 -18.12 -29.52 -4.46
CA LEU A 218 -19.07 -28.77 -5.30
C LEU A 218 -20.34 -29.56 -5.58
#